data_AF-A0AAU1DYY1-F1
#
_entry.id   AF-A0AAU1DYY1-F1
#
_cell.length_a   1.000
_cell.length_b   1.000
_cell.length_c   1.000
_cell.angle_alpha   90.00
_cell.angle_beta   90.00
_cell.angle_gamma   90.00
#
_symmetry.space_group_name_H-M   'P 1'
#
loop_
_entity.id
_entity.type
_entity.pdbx_description
1 polymer ?
#
loop_
_entity_poly.entity_id
_entity_poly.type
_entity_poly.pdbx_seq_one_letter_code
_entity_poly.pdbx_strand_id
1 'polypeptide(L)' 'MRPVDALPEPEAPTPRVVGVDEYATRKGRHHGTVLVDVETRRPIDLLPDREASSLAA' A
#
# COMPACT_ATOMS: atom_id res chain seq x y z
N MET A 1 7.22 29.72 -10.76
CA MET A 1 6.72 28.40 -10.32
C MET A 1 5.55 28.68 -9.37
N ARG A 2 4.33 28.25 -9.69
CA ARG A 2 3.14 28.46 -8.85
C ARG A 2 3.08 27.33 -7.80
N PRO A 3 2.90 27.60 -6.50
CA PRO A 3 2.67 26.52 -5.54
C PRO A 3 1.35 25.82 -5.89
N VAL A 4 1.38 24.50 -5.96
CA VAL A 4 0.15 23.71 -5.94
C VAL A 4 -0.36 23.77 -4.50
N ASP A 5 -1.45 24.50 -4.27
CA ASP A 5 -2.20 24.34 -3.04
C ASP A 5 -2.62 22.87 -2.96
N ALA A 6 -2.24 22.18 -1.88
CA ALA A 6 -2.63 20.80 -1.66
C ALA A 6 -4.17 20.76 -1.56
N LEU A 7 -4.82 20.32 -2.63
CA LEU A 7 -6.23 19.99 -2.58
C LEU A 7 -6.41 18.91 -1.52
N PRO A 8 -7.49 18.95 -0.71
CA PRO A 8 -7.75 17.90 0.26
C PRO A 8 -7.73 16.56 -0.48
N GLU A 9 -6.95 15.62 0.04
CA GLU A 9 -6.90 14.26 -0.48
C GLU A 9 -8.34 13.74 -0.58
N PRO A 10 -8.81 13.26 -1.75
CA PRO A 10 -10.14 12.69 -1.82
C PRO A 10 -10.25 11.57 -0.78
N GLU A 11 -11.30 11.60 0.04
CA GLU A 11 -11.54 10.55 1.03
C GLU A 11 -11.72 9.22 0.30
N ALA A 12 -10.66 8.40 0.31
CA ALA A 12 -10.73 7.05 -0.18
C ALA A 12 -11.52 6.21 0.84
N PRO A 13 -12.52 5.42 0.40
CA PRO A 13 -13.24 4.54 1.30
C PRO A 13 -12.26 3.56 1.96
N THR A 14 -12.37 3.39 3.27
CA THR A 14 -11.57 2.38 3.99
C THR A 14 -11.98 0.99 3.49
N PRO A 15 -11.04 0.19 2.94
CA PRO A 15 -11.35 -1.14 2.45
C PRO A 15 -11.83 -2.03 3.61
N ARG A 16 -12.92 -2.77 3.38
CA ARG A 16 -13.48 -3.68 4.39
C ARG A 16 -12.68 -4.96 4.52
N VAL A 17 -12.09 -5.40 3.41
CA VAL A 17 -11.27 -6.61 3.33
C VAL A 17 -9.93 -6.25 2.70
N VAL A 18 -8.88 -6.34 3.50
CA VAL A 18 -7.50 -6.10 3.07
C VAL A 18 -6.78 -7.44 2.93
N GLY A 19 -6.31 -7.72 1.71
CA GLY A 19 -5.41 -8.81 1.41
C GLY A 19 -3.96 -8.38 1.64
N VAL A 20 -3.14 -9.33 2.03
CA VAL A 20 -1.70 -9.15 2.27
C VAL A 20 -0.96 -10.09 1.33
N ASP A 21 -0.08 -9.55 0.49
CA ASP A 21 0.72 -10.33 -0.45
C ASP A 21 2.18 -9.87 -0.42
N GLU A 22 3.10 -10.69 -0.93
CA GLU A 22 4.51 -10.36 -1.07
C GLU A 22 4.80 -9.81 -2.47
N TYR A 23 5.57 -8.72 -2.54
CA TYR A 23 6.03 -8.18 -3.82
C TYR A 23 7.55 -8.14 -3.87
N ALA A 24 8.09 -8.35 -5.07
CA ALA A 24 9.51 -8.23 -5.35
C ALA A 24 9.73 -7.20 -6.45
N THR A 25 10.52 -6.16 -6.17
CA THR A 25 10.91 -5.20 -7.22
C THR A 25 12.13 -5.68 -8.01
N ARG A 26 12.43 -4.98 -9.11
CA ARG A 26 13.40 -5.32 -10.18
C ARG A 26 14.59 -6.19 -9.69
N LYS A 27 14.61 -7.44 -10.17
CA LYS A 27 15.59 -8.51 -9.86
C LYS A 27 15.58 -9.06 -8.43
N GLY A 28 14.46 -8.98 -7.69
CA GLY A 28 14.38 -9.52 -6.32
C GLY A 28 15.30 -8.80 -5.33
N ARG A 29 15.65 -7.54 -5.63
CA ARG A 29 16.57 -6.75 -4.78
C ARG A 29 15.86 -6.13 -3.60
N HIS A 30 14.55 -5.96 -3.70
CA HIS A 30 13.73 -5.50 -2.59
C HIS A 30 12.48 -6.37 -2.56
N HIS A 31 12.26 -6.95 -1.39
CA HIS A 31 11.04 -7.62 -1.01
C HIS A 31 10.26 -6.68 -0.10
N GLY A 32 8.95 -6.84 -0.09
CA GLY A 32 8.07 -6.10 0.78
C GLY A 32 6.69 -6.70 0.78
N THR A 33 5.83 -6.14 1.61
CA THR A 33 4.45 -6.55 1.72
C THR A 33 3.57 -5.53 1.03
N VAL A 34 2.65 -5.99 0.18
CA VAL A 34 1.64 -5.14 -0.43
C VAL A 34 0.30 -5.40 0.26
N LEU A 35 -0.36 -4.32 0.66
CA LEU A 35 -1.76 -4.35 1.05
C LEU A 35 -2.60 -4.16 -0.21
N VAL A 36 -3.55 -5.07 -0.43
CA VAL A 36 -4.42 -5.05 -1.60
C VAL A 36 -5.86 -5.02 -1.13
N ASP A 37 -6.66 -4.12 -1.70
CA ASP A 37 -8.10 -4.17 -1.53
C ASP A 37 -8.63 -5.35 -2.35
N VAL A 38 -9.18 -6.35 -1.67
CA VAL A 38 -9.69 -7.58 -2.30
C VAL A 38 -10.92 -7.28 -3.17
N GLU A 39 -11.73 -6.30 -2.78
CA GLU A 39 -12.98 -5.96 -3.46
C GLU A 39 -12.69 -5.25 -4.78
N THR A 40 -11.77 -4.28 -4.76
CA THR A 40 -11.42 -3.49 -5.96
C THR A 40 -10.25 -4.05 -6.76
N ARG A 41 -9.54 -5.06 -6.22
CA ARG A 41 -8.28 -5.63 -6.75
C ARG A 41 -7.22 -4.57 -7.02
N ARG A 42 -7.13 -3.57 -6.14
CA ARG A 42 -6.17 -2.47 -6.26
C ARG A 42 -5.17 -2.49 -5.10
N PRO A 43 -3.88 -2.21 -5.36
CA PRO A 43 -2.92 -1.99 -4.29
C PRO A 43 -3.36 -0.77 -3.48
N ILE A 44 -3.38 -0.92 -2.16
CA ILE A 44 -3.64 0.14 -1.19
C ILE A 44 -2.30 0.78 -0.82
N ASP A 45 -1.33 -0.03 -0.41
CA ASP A 45 -0.04 0.46 0.06
C ASP A 45 1.07 -0.60 -0.09
N LEU A 46 2.32 -0.14 -0.15
CA LEU A 46 3.52 -0.97 -0.16
C LEU A 46 4.29 -0.75 1.14
N LEU A 47 4.25 -1.75 2.01
CA LEU A 47 5.02 -1.76 3.23
C LEU A 47 6.45 -2.23 2.92
N PRO A 48 7.48 -1.41 3.18
CA PRO A 48 8.85 -1.88 3.11
C PRO A 48 9.05 -3.01 4.13
N ASP A 49 9.92 -3.96 3.78
CA ASP A 49 10.20 -5.22 4.49
C ASP A 49 10.30 -5.11 6.04
N ARG A 50 10.68 -3.93 6.56
CA ARG A 50 10.79 -3.66 8.01
C ARG A 50 9.45 -3.55 8.74
N GLU A 51 8.39 -3.09 8.08
CA GLU A 51 7.05 -2.87 8.66
C GLU A 51 6.19 -4.13 8.58
N ALA A 52 6.46 -5.02 7.62
CA ALA A 52 5.74 -6.28 7.41
C ALA A 52 5.77 -7.24 8.62
N SER A 53 6.83 -7.18 9.42
CA SER A 53 6.97 -8.03 10.62
C SER A 53 6.03 -7.66 11.78
N SER A 54 5.23 -6.59 11.66
CA SER A 54 4.37 -6.08 12.73
C SER A 54 2.87 -6.27 12.50
N LEU A 55 2.46 -7.16 11.59
CA LEU A 55 1.05 -7.52 11.43
C LEU A 55 0.61 -8.43 12.60
N ALA A 56 0.46 -7.85 13.79
CA ALA A 56 -0.08 -8.52 14.97
C ALA A 56 -1.61 -8.48 14.93
N ALA A 57 -2.22 -9.64 15.20
CA ALA A 57 -3.66 -9.90 15.23
C ALA A 57 -4.36 -9.32 16.46
#